data_AF-A0A3A8QT35-F1
#
_entry.id   AF-A0A3A8QT35-F1
#
_cell.length_a   1.000
_cell.length_b   1.000
_cell.length_c   1.000
_cell.angle_alpha   90.00
_cell.angle_beta   90.00
_cell.angle_gamma   90.00
#
_symmetry.space_group_name_H-M   'P 1'
#
loop_
_entity.id
_entity.type
_entity.pdbx_description
1 polymer ?
#
loop_
_entity_poly.entity_id
_entity_poly.type
_entity_poly.pdbx_seq_one_letter_code
_entity_poly.pdbx_strand_id
1 'polypeptide(L)'
;MSGQKGTIVELNPNDALGWIELDEGGRVRFGGTALKSFAVSPGVGTRVEVHGTAPGYNGVPKAVMVTPLVVAPAVTEEPKTEPSRAPRTPWPTFVREHPRWSDVAETCVPCARKAPRPELPEHPLFEPWRRELCETAPTCVDLKVPHYLKPESFDPGPGDCFAHGSVAWLDEPRWPSCGLCARPLEMCVQIPPAVLADFLPGGRGLVALFCFHCGIENASDQRIGYVRLVEPKHRVISPKVWPPESMDWKRESQRVTPGSPATELPPVSWYRCRQEITPDTASSALFVLDALDFDGPFPEGFDPDPSNGADEAYDDWVAQRRNGVRWGGARLGGVANWEIADETPGCAHGEMLHLLDYEGGQFLEGALHVFSCRERVCELAFVATF
;
A
#
# COMPACT_ATOMS: atom_id res chain seq x y z
N MET A 1 -21.89 -15.63 -18.93
CA MET A 1 -23.08 -16.09 -18.19
C MET A 1 -23.88 -14.84 -17.82
N SER A 2 -25.15 -14.71 -18.20
CA SER A 2 -25.98 -13.52 -17.92
C SER A 2 -27.35 -13.95 -17.43
N GLY A 3 -27.89 -13.29 -16.40
CA GLY A 3 -29.22 -13.54 -15.85
C GLY A 3 -29.27 -14.58 -14.73
N GLN A 4 -28.16 -14.84 -14.04
CA GLN A 4 -28.15 -15.77 -12.91
C GLN A 4 -28.67 -15.08 -11.65
N LYS A 5 -29.60 -15.75 -10.95
CA LYS A 5 -30.23 -15.22 -9.74
C LYS A 5 -29.50 -15.73 -8.51
N GLY A 6 -29.44 -14.91 -7.47
CA GLY A 6 -28.77 -15.27 -6.24
C GLY A 6 -29.11 -14.35 -5.08
N THR A 7 -28.54 -14.67 -3.94
CA THR A 7 -28.68 -13.90 -2.69
C THR A 7 -27.33 -13.36 -2.27
N ILE A 8 -27.27 -12.09 -1.90
CA ILE A 8 -26.08 -11.54 -1.23
C ILE A 8 -25.94 -12.22 0.13
N VAL A 9 -24.88 -13.00 0.32
CA VAL A 9 -24.62 -13.74 1.57
C VAL A 9 -23.56 -13.06 2.42
N GLU A 10 -22.71 -12.25 1.79
CA GLU A 10 -21.65 -11.48 2.45
C GLU A 10 -21.53 -10.14 1.73
N LEU A 11 -21.39 -9.05 2.49
CA LEU A 11 -21.14 -7.71 1.96
C LEU A 11 -20.35 -6.92 3.02
N ASN A 12 -19.18 -6.44 2.63
CA ASN A 12 -18.41 -5.48 3.41
C ASN A 12 -18.92 -4.06 3.06
N PRO A 13 -19.47 -3.32 4.03
CA PRO A 13 -20.03 -1.98 3.78
C PRO A 13 -18.96 -0.94 3.42
N ASN A 14 -17.68 -1.20 3.71
CA ASN A 14 -16.60 -0.21 3.57
C ASN A 14 -15.99 -0.15 2.17
N ASP A 15 -15.85 -1.29 1.50
CA ASP A 15 -15.30 -1.41 0.14
C ASP A 15 -16.35 -1.86 -0.90
N ALA A 16 -17.58 -2.11 -0.44
CA ALA A 16 -18.69 -2.66 -1.20
C ALA A 16 -18.35 -3.97 -1.94
N LEU A 17 -17.39 -4.74 -1.41
CA LEU A 17 -17.07 -6.09 -1.86
C LEU A 17 -17.96 -7.12 -1.16
N GLY A 18 -18.34 -8.17 -1.87
CA GLY A 18 -19.16 -9.21 -1.27
C GLY A 18 -19.30 -10.45 -2.12
N TRP A 19 -20.13 -11.37 -1.63
CA TRP A 19 -20.43 -12.64 -2.28
C TRP A 19 -21.92 -12.80 -2.51
N ILE A 20 -22.24 -13.29 -3.71
CA ILE A 20 -23.58 -13.74 -4.09
C ILE A 20 -23.53 -15.26 -4.18
N GLU A 21 -24.41 -15.92 -3.45
CA GLU A 21 -24.69 -17.34 -3.62
C GLU A 21 -25.75 -17.52 -4.70
N LEU A 22 -25.41 -18.25 -5.75
CA LEU A 22 -26.30 -18.45 -6.89
C LEU A 22 -27.30 -19.56 -6.62
N ASP A 23 -28.54 -19.39 -7.08
CA ASP A 23 -29.62 -20.38 -6.87
C ASP A 23 -29.29 -21.75 -7.49
N GLU A 24 -28.58 -21.74 -8.61
CA GLU A 24 -28.15 -22.95 -9.35
C GLU A 24 -26.87 -23.58 -8.77
N GLY A 25 -26.35 -23.01 -7.68
CA GLY A 25 -25.14 -23.45 -7.00
C GLY A 25 -23.90 -22.63 -7.40
N GLY A 26 -22.94 -22.60 -6.48
CA GLY A 26 -21.72 -21.82 -6.62
C GLY A 26 -21.86 -20.39 -6.07
N ARG A 27 -20.74 -19.66 -6.10
CA ARG A 27 -20.65 -18.31 -5.58
C ARG A 27 -19.94 -17.39 -6.57
N VAL A 28 -20.38 -16.14 -6.62
CA VAL A 28 -19.81 -15.09 -7.46
C VAL A 28 -19.42 -13.92 -6.57
N ARG A 29 -18.20 -13.43 -6.74
CA ARG A 29 -17.73 -12.23 -6.03
C ARG A 29 -18.28 -10.98 -6.73
N PHE A 30 -18.57 -9.92 -6.00
CA PHE A 30 -18.91 -8.63 -6.60
C PHE A 30 -18.16 -7.51 -5.87
N GLY A 31 -18.11 -6.33 -6.49
CA GLY A 31 -17.59 -5.12 -5.87
C GLY A 31 -18.49 -3.93 -6.11
N GLY A 32 -18.21 -2.78 -5.47
CA GLY A 32 -19.11 -1.62 -5.49
C GLY A 32 -19.48 -1.12 -6.90
N THR A 33 -18.59 -1.27 -7.87
CA THR A 33 -18.87 -0.90 -9.27
C THR A 33 -19.96 -1.75 -9.93
N ALA A 34 -20.17 -2.99 -9.46
CA ALA A 34 -21.24 -3.86 -9.94
C ALA A 34 -22.61 -3.51 -9.34
N LEU A 35 -22.64 -2.73 -8.24
CA LEU A 35 -23.85 -2.30 -7.54
C LEU A 35 -24.40 -0.95 -8.02
N LYS A 36 -23.85 -0.36 -9.09
CA LYS A 36 -24.25 0.97 -9.60
C LYS A 36 -25.75 1.12 -9.93
N SER A 37 -26.46 0.01 -10.16
CA SER A 37 -27.91 -0.02 -10.40
C SER A 37 -28.78 0.05 -9.14
N PHE A 38 -28.19 0.02 -7.95
CA PHE A 38 -28.92 0.15 -6.69
C PHE A 38 -29.04 1.63 -6.29
N ALA A 39 -30.26 2.06 -5.94
CA ALA A 39 -30.49 3.40 -5.39
C ALA A 39 -29.99 3.54 -3.94
N VAL A 40 -29.95 2.42 -3.20
CA VAL A 40 -29.43 2.30 -1.84
C VAL A 40 -28.59 1.03 -1.79
N SER A 41 -27.43 1.07 -1.15
CA SER A 41 -26.56 -0.10 -0.99
C SER A 41 -27.36 -1.29 -0.44
N PRO A 42 -27.39 -2.43 -1.13
CA PRO A 42 -28.15 -3.60 -0.68
C PRO A 42 -27.52 -4.19 0.58
N GLY A 43 -28.30 -4.91 1.39
CA GLY A 43 -27.79 -5.65 2.55
C GLY A 43 -27.62 -7.15 2.28
N VAL A 44 -27.00 -7.87 3.22
CA VAL A 44 -27.04 -9.34 3.25
C VAL A 44 -28.49 -9.83 3.29
N GLY A 45 -28.80 -10.87 2.51
CA GLY A 45 -30.16 -11.38 2.27
C GLY A 45 -30.86 -10.76 1.07
N THR A 46 -30.29 -9.73 0.44
CA THR A 46 -30.90 -9.11 -0.75
C THR A 46 -30.87 -10.06 -1.94
N ARG A 47 -32.02 -10.22 -2.59
CA ARG A 47 -32.18 -11.00 -3.83
C ARG A 47 -31.76 -10.18 -5.04
N VAL A 48 -30.92 -10.78 -5.87
CA VAL A 48 -30.26 -10.08 -6.99
C VAL A 48 -30.20 -10.94 -8.24
N GLU A 49 -30.02 -10.27 -9.38
CA GLU A 49 -29.70 -10.86 -10.66
C GLU A 49 -28.32 -10.38 -11.11
N VAL A 50 -27.47 -11.34 -11.51
CA VAL A 50 -26.11 -11.12 -11.99
C VAL A 50 -26.10 -11.07 -13.52
N HIS A 51 -25.66 -9.94 -14.05
CA HIS A 51 -25.54 -9.65 -15.48
C HIS A 51 -24.08 -9.69 -15.88
N GLY A 52 -23.62 -10.84 -16.38
CA GLY A 52 -22.24 -11.02 -16.79
C GLY A 52 -21.32 -11.37 -15.63
N THR A 53 -20.33 -12.21 -15.94
CA THR A 53 -19.21 -12.53 -15.04
C THR A 53 -17.90 -12.35 -15.79
N ALA A 54 -16.93 -11.72 -15.16
CA ALA A 54 -15.54 -11.66 -15.61
C ALA A 54 -14.68 -12.59 -14.75
N PRO A 55 -13.54 -13.09 -15.27
CA PRO A 55 -12.54 -13.74 -14.43
C PRO A 55 -12.05 -12.77 -13.35
N GLY A 56 -12.13 -13.18 -12.09
CA GLY A 56 -11.57 -12.46 -10.95
C GLY A 56 -10.29 -13.11 -10.45
N TYR A 57 -9.78 -12.60 -9.32
CA TYR A 57 -8.58 -13.09 -8.66
C TYR A 57 -8.65 -14.61 -8.39
N ASN A 58 -7.56 -15.34 -8.68
CA ASN A 58 -7.48 -16.80 -8.61
C ASN A 58 -8.56 -17.57 -9.41
N GLY A 59 -9.10 -16.97 -10.47
CA GLY A 59 -10.11 -17.60 -11.32
C GLY A 59 -11.52 -17.59 -10.71
N VAL A 60 -11.71 -16.92 -9.58
CA VAL A 60 -13.03 -16.74 -8.95
C VAL A 60 -13.89 -15.85 -9.85
N PRO A 61 -15.10 -16.27 -10.26
CA PRO A 61 -15.98 -15.44 -11.08
C PRO A 61 -16.37 -14.15 -10.35
N LYS A 62 -16.23 -13.00 -11.03
CA LYS A 62 -16.65 -11.68 -10.53
C LYS A 62 -17.84 -11.16 -11.33
N ALA A 63 -18.90 -10.72 -10.65
CA ALA A 63 -20.07 -10.09 -11.27
C ALA A 63 -19.68 -8.76 -11.92
N VAL A 64 -20.14 -8.56 -13.17
CA VAL A 64 -19.93 -7.31 -13.91
C VAL A 64 -20.98 -6.27 -13.53
N MET A 65 -22.23 -6.71 -13.37
CA MET A 65 -23.35 -5.87 -12.94
C MET A 65 -24.35 -6.71 -12.15
N VAL A 66 -24.94 -6.11 -11.12
CA VAL A 66 -25.90 -6.74 -10.22
C VAL A 66 -27.12 -5.84 -10.10
N THR A 67 -28.31 -6.37 -10.37
CA THR A 67 -29.58 -5.63 -10.24
C THR A 67 -30.47 -6.24 -9.17
N PRO A 68 -31.26 -5.43 -8.46
CA PRO A 68 -32.24 -5.96 -7.50
C PRO A 68 -33.28 -6.83 -8.22
N LEU A 69 -33.55 -8.01 -7.67
CA LEU A 69 -34.65 -8.85 -8.14
C LEU A 69 -35.92 -8.37 -7.43
N VAL A 70 -36.85 -7.74 -8.15
CA VAL A 70 -38.09 -7.22 -7.54
C VAL A 70 -38.92 -8.40 -7.03
N VAL A 71 -38.95 -8.57 -5.71
CA VAL A 71 -39.90 -9.45 -5.01
C VAL A 71 -40.70 -8.56 -4.06
N ALA A 72 -42.04 -8.58 -4.21
CA ALA A 72 -42.95 -7.85 -3.34
C ALA A 72 -42.73 -8.25 -1.87
N PRO A 73 -42.83 -7.32 -0.90
CA PRO A 73 -42.46 -7.62 0.47
C PRO A 73 -43.57 -8.44 1.15
N ALA A 74 -43.21 -9.58 1.74
CA ALA A 74 -43.96 -10.14 2.85
C ALA A 74 -43.20 -9.78 4.13
N VAL A 75 -43.54 -8.64 4.73
CA VAL A 75 -43.10 -8.30 6.08
C VAL A 75 -43.96 -9.11 7.04
N THR A 76 -43.40 -10.20 7.55
CA THR A 76 -43.79 -10.70 8.86
C THR A 76 -42.63 -10.30 9.77
N GLU A 77 -42.81 -9.27 10.60
CA GLU A 77 -41.83 -8.94 11.62
C GLU A 77 -41.80 -10.09 12.63
N GLU A 78 -40.83 -10.98 12.48
CA GLU A 78 -40.29 -11.69 13.64
C GLU A 78 -39.67 -10.64 14.58
N PRO A 79 -39.85 -10.77 15.90
CA PRO A 79 -39.25 -9.83 16.84
C PRO A 79 -37.74 -9.83 16.57
N LYS A 80 -37.23 -8.67 16.13
CA LYS A 80 -35.79 -8.40 16.10
C LYS A 80 -35.28 -8.68 17.50
N THR A 81 -34.67 -9.84 17.68
CA THR A 81 -33.65 -9.96 18.70
C THR A 81 -32.59 -8.99 18.22
N GLU A 82 -32.46 -7.85 18.88
CA GLU A 82 -31.30 -6.98 18.68
C GLU A 82 -30.08 -7.91 18.68
N PRO A 83 -29.15 -7.80 17.70
CA PRO A 83 -27.91 -8.54 17.81
C PRO A 83 -27.36 -8.20 19.20
N SER A 84 -27.27 -9.22 20.06
CA SER A 84 -26.74 -9.09 21.41
C SER A 84 -25.46 -8.30 21.28
N ARG A 85 -25.48 -7.03 21.69
CA ARG A 85 -24.32 -6.16 21.64
C ARG A 85 -23.20 -6.94 22.31
N ALA A 86 -22.13 -7.22 21.57
CA ALA A 86 -21.04 -8.01 22.09
C ALA A 86 -20.64 -7.43 23.47
N PRO A 87 -20.36 -8.26 24.48
CA PRO A 87 -20.03 -7.77 25.81
C PRO A 87 -18.90 -6.75 25.70
N ARG A 88 -19.14 -5.56 26.25
CA ARG A 88 -18.24 -4.42 26.08
C ARG A 88 -16.97 -4.67 26.89
N THR A 89 -15.82 -4.64 26.23
CA THR A 89 -14.55 -4.95 26.89
C THR A 89 -14.04 -3.70 27.64
N PRO A 90 -13.64 -3.79 28.92
CA PRO A 90 -13.06 -2.63 29.61
C PRO A 90 -11.69 -2.24 29.04
N TRP A 91 -11.36 -0.94 28.97
CA TRP A 91 -10.06 -0.45 28.46
C TRP A 91 -8.83 -1.16 29.07
N PRO A 92 -8.74 -1.39 30.40
CA PRO A 92 -7.59 -2.11 30.97
C PRO A 92 -7.50 -3.58 30.54
N THR A 93 -8.64 -4.20 30.21
CA THR A 93 -8.67 -5.55 29.65
C THR A 93 -8.19 -5.55 28.21
N PHE A 94 -8.64 -4.59 27.41
CA PHE A 94 -8.16 -4.41 26.04
C PHE A 94 -6.63 -4.25 25.98
N VAL A 95 -6.07 -3.33 26.77
CA VAL A 95 -4.62 -3.09 26.82
C VAL A 95 -3.84 -4.35 27.20
N ARG A 96 -4.39 -5.17 28.11
CA ARG A 96 -3.76 -6.43 28.52
C ARG A 96 -3.81 -7.49 27.41
N GLU A 97 -4.89 -7.55 26.65
CA GLU A 97 -5.10 -8.52 25.57
C GLU A 97 -4.34 -8.15 24.30
N HIS A 98 -4.05 -6.85 24.10
CA HIS A 98 -3.34 -6.33 22.94
C HIS A 98 -2.07 -5.57 23.35
N PRO A 99 -1.01 -6.25 23.80
CA PRO A 99 0.19 -5.59 24.34
C PRO A 99 1.08 -4.94 23.27
N ARG A 100 0.85 -5.22 21.98
CA ARG A 100 1.67 -4.70 20.87
C ARG A 100 0.89 -3.71 20.03
N TRP A 101 1.46 -2.57 19.70
CA TRP A 101 0.87 -1.63 18.75
C TRP A 101 1.20 -1.96 17.31
N SER A 102 2.41 -2.45 17.03
CA SER A 102 2.90 -2.51 15.65
C SER A 102 3.86 -3.68 15.40
N ASP A 103 3.88 -4.15 14.16
CA ASP A 103 4.82 -5.11 13.61
C ASP A 103 5.74 -4.48 12.53
N VAL A 104 5.78 -3.15 12.42
CA VAL A 104 6.60 -2.42 11.43
C VAL A 104 8.07 -2.82 11.48
N ALA A 105 8.60 -3.09 12.67
CA ALA A 105 9.97 -3.54 12.85
C ALA A 105 10.28 -4.86 12.12
N GLU A 106 9.25 -5.67 11.85
CA GLU A 106 9.36 -6.97 11.18
C GLU A 106 9.20 -6.87 9.65
N THR A 107 8.67 -5.75 9.13
CA THR A 107 8.36 -5.53 7.71
C THR A 107 9.22 -4.46 7.04
N CYS A 108 9.92 -3.62 7.80
CA CYS A 108 10.84 -2.62 7.25
C CYS A 108 12.27 -3.11 7.13
N VAL A 109 12.97 -2.67 6.08
CA VAL A 109 14.42 -2.88 5.99
C VAL A 109 15.12 -2.08 7.12
N PRO A 110 15.91 -2.73 8.00
CA PRO A 110 16.64 -2.02 9.05
C PRO A 110 17.69 -1.09 8.47
N CYS A 111 17.70 0.15 8.96
CA CYS A 111 18.73 1.14 8.63
C CYS A 111 19.91 1.03 9.62
N ALA A 112 21.14 0.96 9.09
CA ALA A 112 22.38 0.98 9.87
C ALA A 112 22.61 2.34 10.53
N ARG A 113 22.20 3.43 9.86
CA ARG A 113 22.25 4.79 10.39
C ARG A 113 20.90 5.18 10.98
N LYS A 114 20.69 4.86 12.26
CA LYS A 114 19.44 5.20 12.95
C LYS A 114 19.29 6.72 13.10
N ALA A 115 18.10 7.22 12.79
CA ALA A 115 17.70 8.59 13.13
C ALA A 115 17.31 8.68 14.61
N PRO A 116 17.36 9.88 15.23
CA PRO A 116 16.85 10.09 16.58
C PRO A 116 15.41 9.59 16.71
N ARG A 117 15.09 8.97 17.85
CA ARG A 117 13.73 8.52 18.10
C ARG A 117 12.80 9.72 18.23
N PRO A 118 11.60 9.65 17.65
CA PRO A 118 10.71 10.80 17.60
C PRO A 118 10.08 11.00 18.97
N GLU A 119 10.06 12.23 19.49
CA GLU A 119 9.24 12.54 20.66
C GLU A 119 7.78 12.58 20.24
N LEU A 120 6.95 11.84 20.97
CA LEU A 120 5.50 11.75 20.77
C LEU A 120 4.80 12.78 21.66
N PRO A 121 3.84 13.56 21.13
CA PRO A 121 2.92 14.29 22.00
C PRO A 121 2.24 13.31 22.96
N GLU A 122 1.85 13.77 24.14
CA GLU A 122 1.12 12.93 25.07
C GLU A 122 -0.31 12.78 24.56
N HIS A 123 -0.79 11.53 24.48
CA HIS A 123 -2.18 11.26 24.14
C HIS A 123 -2.66 10.05 24.93
N PRO A 124 -3.66 10.20 25.82
CA PRO A 124 -4.07 9.14 26.74
C PRO A 124 -4.50 7.82 26.07
N LEU A 125 -5.06 7.88 24.85
CA LEU A 125 -5.42 6.70 24.06
C LEU A 125 -4.20 5.87 23.63
N PHE A 126 -3.08 6.53 23.33
CA PHE A 126 -1.87 5.89 22.79
C PHE A 126 -0.79 5.68 23.85
N GLU A 127 -0.99 6.21 25.07
CA GLU A 127 -0.06 6.14 26.18
C GLU A 127 0.43 4.71 26.49
N PRO A 128 -0.43 3.67 26.53
CA PRO A 128 0.03 2.31 26.85
C PRO A 128 1.09 1.77 25.88
N TRP A 129 1.08 2.24 24.63
CA TRP A 129 1.99 1.78 23.59
C TRP A 129 2.96 2.85 23.06
N ARG A 130 2.91 4.08 23.60
CA ARG A 130 3.75 5.21 23.17
C ARG A 130 5.24 4.84 23.11
N ARG A 131 5.71 4.09 24.11
CA ARG A 131 7.10 3.61 24.16
C ARG A 131 7.43 2.67 23.00
N GLU A 132 6.59 1.66 22.76
CA GLU A 132 6.77 0.72 21.66
C GLU A 132 6.77 1.44 20.32
N LEU A 133 5.82 2.36 20.11
CA LEU A 133 5.74 3.21 18.92
C LEU A 133 7.04 3.99 18.68
N CYS A 134 7.59 4.63 19.72
CA CYS A 134 8.87 5.33 19.63
C CYS A 134 10.05 4.38 19.33
N GLU A 135 10.08 3.21 19.96
CA GLU A 135 11.19 2.25 19.85
C GLU A 135 11.18 1.51 18.51
N THR A 136 10.01 1.26 17.94
CA THR A 136 9.79 0.50 16.69
C THR A 136 9.63 1.38 15.45
N ALA A 137 9.51 2.70 15.61
CA ALA A 137 9.46 3.64 14.49
C ALA A 137 10.59 3.38 13.48
N PRO A 138 10.28 3.08 12.20
CA PRO A 138 11.30 2.84 11.20
C PRO A 138 12.09 4.11 10.91
N THR A 139 13.33 3.93 10.48
CA THR A 139 14.12 5.02 9.89
C THR A 139 13.86 5.07 8.40
N CYS A 140 13.53 6.25 7.90
CA CYS A 140 13.32 6.54 6.49
C CYS A 140 14.28 7.62 6.00
N VAL A 141 14.52 7.63 4.69
CA VAL A 141 15.23 8.69 3.96
C VAL A 141 14.36 9.14 2.81
N ASP A 142 13.85 10.37 2.89
CA ASP A 142 13.08 10.98 1.80
C ASP A 142 13.97 11.23 0.59
N LEU A 143 13.50 10.86 -0.58
CA LEU A 143 14.14 11.12 -1.86
C LEU A 143 13.36 12.23 -2.57
N LYS A 144 13.87 13.46 -2.44
CA LYS A 144 13.23 14.64 -3.02
C LYS A 144 13.44 14.67 -4.52
N VAL A 145 12.36 14.44 -5.26
CA VAL A 145 12.31 14.65 -6.71
C VAL A 145 11.87 16.11 -6.96
N PRO A 146 12.63 16.92 -7.70
CA PRO A 146 12.24 18.29 -8.03
C PRO A 146 10.88 18.32 -8.72
N HIS A 147 10.03 19.27 -8.33
CA HIS A 147 8.73 19.45 -8.96
C HIS A 147 8.89 19.69 -10.47
N TYR A 148 8.02 19.07 -11.26
CA TYR A 148 8.12 19.02 -12.72
C TYR A 148 8.08 20.39 -13.43
N LEU A 149 7.81 21.49 -12.73
CA LEU A 149 7.66 22.82 -13.32
C LEU A 149 8.98 23.57 -13.52
N LYS A 150 10.10 23.07 -12.98
CA LYS A 150 11.44 23.68 -13.17
C LYS A 150 12.52 22.60 -13.39
N PRO A 151 12.51 21.89 -14.53
CA PRO A 151 13.59 20.97 -14.85
C PRO A 151 14.90 21.74 -15.01
N GLU A 152 15.90 21.40 -14.20
CA GLU A 152 17.29 21.72 -14.52
C GLU A 152 17.88 20.53 -15.27
N SER A 153 18.30 20.75 -16.52
CA SER A 153 18.99 19.73 -17.31
C SER A 153 20.22 19.24 -16.54
N PHE A 154 20.28 17.94 -16.31
CA PHE A 154 21.30 17.29 -15.50
C PHE A 154 21.87 16.10 -16.27
N ASP A 155 23.20 15.98 -16.35
CA ASP A 155 23.88 14.80 -16.91
C ASP A 155 24.28 13.85 -15.77
N PRO A 156 23.59 12.70 -15.60
CA PRO A 156 23.78 11.83 -14.46
C PRO A 156 25.09 11.05 -14.48
N GLY A 157 25.85 11.15 -13.39
CA GLY A 157 26.99 10.28 -13.09
C GLY A 157 26.59 9.02 -12.29
N PRO A 158 27.52 8.08 -12.11
CA PRO A 158 27.27 6.82 -11.41
C PRO A 158 27.08 7.00 -9.89
N GLY A 159 27.49 8.14 -9.34
CA GLY A 159 27.34 8.50 -7.94
C GLY A 159 26.11 9.36 -7.63
N ASP A 160 25.31 9.70 -8.65
CA ASP A 160 24.14 10.55 -8.49
C ASP A 160 22.87 9.73 -8.29
N CYS A 161 21.95 10.27 -7.49
CA CYS A 161 20.57 9.80 -7.44
C CYS A 161 19.75 10.61 -8.45
N PHE A 162 18.99 9.93 -9.31
CA PHE A 162 18.21 10.60 -10.35
C PHE A 162 17.02 9.76 -10.79
N ALA A 163 16.08 10.44 -11.44
CA ALA A 163 14.90 9.87 -12.05
C ALA A 163 14.80 10.35 -13.50
N HIS A 164 14.06 9.61 -14.32
CA HIS A 164 13.80 9.95 -15.72
C HIS A 164 15.05 10.07 -16.62
N GLY A 165 14.77 10.40 -17.87
CA GLY A 165 15.75 10.63 -18.91
C GLY A 165 16.16 9.35 -19.63
N SER A 166 17.16 9.50 -20.48
CA SER A 166 17.58 8.45 -21.42
C SER A 166 18.90 7.81 -21.04
N VAL A 167 19.34 7.95 -19.79
CA VAL A 167 20.63 7.45 -19.30
C VAL A 167 20.41 6.58 -18.06
N ALA A 168 21.15 5.48 -17.97
CA ALA A 168 21.22 4.61 -16.80
C ALA A 168 22.68 4.20 -16.59
N TRP A 169 23.06 3.88 -15.34
CA TRP A 169 24.33 3.22 -15.05
C TRP A 169 24.08 1.79 -14.60
N LEU A 170 24.48 0.82 -15.42
CA LEU A 170 24.13 -0.59 -15.27
C LEU A 170 25.36 -1.50 -15.18
N ASP A 171 25.15 -2.73 -14.72
CA ASP A 171 26.16 -3.80 -14.73
C ASP A 171 26.55 -4.24 -16.14
N GLU A 172 25.60 -4.13 -17.07
CA GLU A 172 25.76 -4.54 -18.47
C GLU A 172 25.62 -3.34 -19.41
N PRO A 173 26.31 -3.31 -20.55
CA PRO A 173 26.25 -2.20 -21.50
C PRO A 173 24.99 -2.24 -22.39
N ARG A 174 23.84 -2.65 -21.85
CA ARG A 174 22.60 -2.83 -22.61
C ARG A 174 21.39 -2.27 -21.87
N TRP A 175 20.52 -1.57 -22.61
CA TRP A 175 19.28 -1.02 -22.06
C TRP A 175 18.25 -2.15 -21.86
N PRO A 176 17.67 -2.31 -20.67
CA PRO A 176 16.66 -3.33 -20.39
C PRO A 176 15.40 -3.15 -21.25
N SER A 177 14.78 -4.26 -21.62
CA SER A 177 13.54 -4.28 -22.40
C SER A 177 12.48 -5.09 -21.67
N CYS A 178 11.21 -4.72 -21.85
CA CYS A 178 10.07 -5.45 -21.31
C CYS A 178 10.05 -6.89 -21.85
N GLY A 179 9.95 -7.86 -20.94
CA GLY A 179 9.87 -9.27 -21.32
C GLY A 179 8.53 -9.70 -21.91
N LEU A 180 7.51 -8.80 -21.92
CA LEU A 180 6.21 -9.05 -22.56
C LEU A 180 6.13 -8.46 -23.97
N CYS A 181 6.38 -7.16 -24.11
CA CYS A 181 6.18 -6.44 -25.36
C CYS A 181 7.49 -6.05 -26.08
N ALA A 182 8.66 -6.41 -25.52
CA ALA A 182 9.99 -6.10 -26.04
C ALA A 182 10.34 -4.59 -26.17
N ARG A 183 9.46 -3.69 -25.72
CA ARG A 183 9.73 -2.25 -25.68
C ARG A 183 10.86 -1.94 -24.69
N PRO A 184 11.69 -0.89 -24.93
CA PRO A 184 12.65 -0.44 -23.94
C PRO A 184 11.91 -0.02 -22.66
N LEU A 185 12.45 -0.39 -21.50
CA LEU A 185 11.89 0.03 -20.22
C LEU A 185 12.18 1.51 -19.98
N GLU A 186 11.28 2.17 -19.27
CA GLU A 186 11.37 3.60 -18.96
C GLU A 186 11.99 3.77 -17.56
N MET A 187 13.01 4.64 -17.44
CA MET A 187 13.70 4.94 -16.19
C MET A 187 12.74 5.58 -15.17
N CYS A 188 12.50 4.90 -14.05
CA CYS A 188 11.77 5.46 -12.90
C CYS A 188 12.76 6.16 -11.96
N VAL A 189 13.70 5.40 -11.40
CA VAL A 189 14.69 5.93 -10.44
C VAL A 189 15.97 5.10 -10.45
N GLN A 190 17.08 5.79 -10.25
CA GLN A 190 18.39 5.21 -9.99
C GLN A 190 18.98 5.81 -8.71
N ILE A 191 19.38 4.94 -7.80
CA ILE A 191 19.91 5.27 -6.47
C ILE A 191 21.32 4.71 -6.38
N PRO A 192 22.35 5.52 -6.08
CA PRO A 192 23.73 5.06 -6.07
C PRO A 192 24.04 4.23 -4.80
N PRO A 193 25.09 3.40 -4.84
CA PRO A 193 25.50 2.59 -3.69
C PRO A 193 25.64 3.34 -2.37
N ALA A 194 26.17 4.57 -2.43
CA ALA A 194 26.42 5.39 -1.24
C ALA A 194 25.14 5.73 -0.46
N VAL A 195 24.01 5.84 -1.15
CA VAL A 195 22.72 6.17 -0.54
C VAL A 195 22.03 4.92 0.02
N LEU A 196 22.24 3.75 -0.61
CA LEU A 196 21.68 2.48 -0.15
C LEU A 196 22.49 1.78 0.93
N ALA A 197 23.74 2.21 1.15
CA ALA A 197 24.69 1.54 2.05
C ALA A 197 24.14 1.33 3.47
N ASP A 198 23.26 2.22 3.94
CA ASP A 198 22.64 2.10 5.26
C ASP A 198 21.50 1.06 5.30
N PHE A 199 20.89 0.70 4.17
CA PHE A 199 19.74 -0.22 4.10
C PHE A 199 20.11 -1.60 3.58
N LEU A 200 21.04 -1.67 2.64
CA LEU A 200 21.47 -2.91 1.99
C LEU A 200 23.00 -3.04 2.02
N PRO A 201 23.54 -4.16 2.51
CA PRO A 201 24.96 -4.45 2.44
C PRO A 201 25.37 -4.79 1.01
N GLY A 202 26.64 -4.56 0.67
CA GLY A 202 27.22 -5.05 -0.58
C GLY A 202 27.51 -4.00 -1.65
N GLY A 203 27.40 -2.70 -1.34
CA GLY A 203 27.96 -1.64 -2.18
C GLY A 203 27.38 -1.52 -3.59
N ARG A 204 26.12 -1.95 -3.77
CA ARG A 204 25.37 -1.84 -5.03
C ARG A 204 24.34 -0.73 -4.95
N GLY A 205 24.08 -0.10 -6.10
CA GLY A 205 22.98 0.84 -6.30
C GLY A 205 21.68 0.11 -6.61
N LEU A 206 20.56 0.83 -6.65
CA LEU A 206 19.27 0.32 -7.11
C LEU A 206 18.94 1.02 -8.40
N VAL A 207 18.52 0.26 -9.40
CA VAL A 207 17.93 0.81 -10.61
C VAL A 207 16.55 0.19 -10.78
N ALA A 208 15.56 1.05 -10.99
CA ALA A 208 14.20 0.69 -11.32
C ALA A 208 13.82 1.31 -12.68
N LEU A 209 13.60 0.45 -13.67
CA LEU A 209 12.94 0.79 -14.92
C LEU A 209 11.65 -0.01 -15.05
N PHE A 210 10.66 0.54 -15.73
CA PHE A 210 9.33 -0.04 -15.79
C PHE A 210 8.70 0.09 -17.17
N CYS A 211 7.83 -0.85 -17.54
CA CYS A 211 7.08 -0.82 -18.79
C CYS A 211 5.68 -0.26 -18.55
N PHE A 212 5.50 1.05 -18.73
CA PHE A 212 4.20 1.71 -18.56
C PHE A 212 3.12 1.17 -19.51
N HIS A 213 3.53 0.69 -20.69
CA HIS A 213 2.60 0.04 -21.62
C HIS A 213 1.95 -1.24 -21.06
N CYS A 214 2.73 -2.10 -20.39
CA CYS A 214 2.23 -3.38 -19.88
C CYS A 214 1.82 -3.31 -18.40
N GLY A 215 2.27 -2.27 -17.69
CA GLY A 215 2.11 -2.13 -16.24
C GLY A 215 0.69 -2.01 -15.75
N ILE A 216 -0.15 -1.31 -16.51
CA ILE A 216 -1.56 -1.14 -16.17
C ILE A 216 -2.26 -2.51 -16.04
N GLU A 217 -1.95 -3.45 -16.93
CA GLU A 217 -2.61 -4.76 -16.96
C GLU A 217 -1.85 -5.86 -16.17
N ASN A 218 -0.56 -5.68 -15.88
CA ASN A 218 0.32 -6.72 -15.34
C ASN A 218 1.21 -6.22 -14.20
N ALA A 219 0.68 -5.36 -13.32
CA ALA A 219 1.46 -4.52 -12.40
C ALA A 219 2.45 -5.25 -11.46
N SER A 220 2.26 -6.56 -11.24
CA SER A 220 3.14 -7.42 -10.42
C SER A 220 4.01 -8.40 -11.23
N ASP A 221 3.95 -8.39 -12.56
CA ASP A 221 4.75 -9.30 -13.40
C ASP A 221 6.22 -8.86 -13.43
N GLN A 222 7.13 -9.70 -12.95
CA GLN A 222 8.56 -9.37 -12.89
C GLN A 222 9.18 -9.08 -14.26
N ARG A 223 8.56 -9.50 -15.37
CA ARG A 223 9.05 -9.26 -16.73
C ARG A 223 8.80 -7.84 -17.22
N ILE A 224 7.88 -7.10 -16.59
CA ILE A 224 7.55 -5.73 -17.00
C ILE A 224 8.41 -4.67 -16.30
N GLY A 225 9.26 -5.08 -15.36
CA GLY A 225 10.18 -4.19 -14.64
C GLY A 225 11.61 -4.71 -14.66
N TYR A 226 12.56 -3.78 -14.66
CA TYR A 226 13.95 -4.03 -14.31
C TYR A 226 14.20 -3.33 -12.99
N VAL A 227 13.99 -4.06 -11.89
CA VAL A 227 14.26 -3.58 -10.54
C VAL A 227 15.36 -4.45 -9.96
N ARG A 228 16.60 -3.91 -9.94
CA ARG A 228 17.80 -4.69 -9.60
C ARG A 228 18.79 -3.88 -8.79
N LEU A 229 19.54 -4.59 -7.94
CA LEU A 229 20.77 -4.06 -7.36
C LEU A 229 21.90 -4.17 -8.38
N VAL A 230 22.53 -3.04 -8.71
CA VAL A 230 23.54 -2.96 -9.76
C VAL A 230 24.84 -2.30 -9.29
N GLU A 231 25.96 -2.70 -9.89
CA GLU A 231 27.19 -1.94 -9.89
C GLU A 231 27.16 -0.96 -11.07
N PRO A 232 27.19 0.36 -10.84
CA PRO A 232 27.01 1.36 -11.91
C PRO A 232 28.27 1.51 -12.79
N LYS A 233 28.59 0.49 -13.60
CA LYS A 233 29.82 0.39 -14.40
C LYS A 233 29.68 1.02 -15.79
N HIS A 234 28.55 0.80 -16.44
CA HIS A 234 28.33 1.20 -17.83
C HIS A 234 27.29 2.29 -17.94
N ARG A 235 27.64 3.41 -18.56
CA ARG A 235 26.67 4.42 -18.99
C ARG A 235 25.91 3.92 -20.22
N VAL A 236 24.64 3.59 -20.05
CA VAL A 236 23.77 3.06 -21.09
C VAL A 236 22.76 4.12 -21.51
N ILE A 237 22.52 4.24 -22.81
CA ILE A 237 21.58 5.21 -23.38
C ILE A 237 20.36 4.49 -23.94
N SER A 238 19.16 4.97 -23.57
CA SER A 238 17.90 4.43 -24.06
C SER A 238 17.74 4.58 -25.58
N PRO A 239 17.20 3.58 -26.29
CA PRO A 239 16.90 3.70 -27.72
C PRO A 239 15.88 4.81 -28.01
N LYS A 240 16.18 5.71 -28.95
CA LYS A 240 15.30 6.83 -29.36
C LYS A 240 14.02 6.42 -30.11
N VAL A 241 13.84 5.14 -30.39
CA VAL A 241 12.90 4.64 -31.41
C VAL A 241 11.45 4.61 -30.93
N TRP A 242 11.23 4.62 -29.61
CA TRP A 242 9.89 4.46 -29.04
C TRP A 242 9.44 5.75 -28.36
N PRO A 243 8.26 6.30 -28.70
CA PRO A 243 7.68 7.35 -27.91
C PRO A 243 7.38 6.80 -26.49
N PRO A 244 7.64 7.57 -25.44
CA PRO A 244 7.30 7.19 -24.08
C PRO A 244 5.77 7.07 -23.94
N GLU A 245 5.31 6.10 -23.15
CA GLU A 245 3.87 5.87 -22.92
C GLU A 245 3.39 6.51 -21.61
N SER A 246 4.29 6.85 -20.69
CA SER A 246 3.91 7.67 -19.54
C SER A 246 3.47 9.06 -20.01
N MET A 247 2.35 9.56 -19.51
CA MET A 247 1.97 10.96 -19.71
C MET A 247 3.07 11.89 -19.19
N ASP A 248 3.36 12.97 -19.94
CA ASP A 248 4.35 14.00 -19.57
C ASP A 248 5.81 13.55 -19.36
N TRP A 249 6.25 12.48 -20.04
CA TRP A 249 7.67 12.04 -20.01
C TRP A 249 8.65 13.17 -20.36
N LYS A 250 9.44 13.59 -19.37
CA LYS A 250 10.57 14.48 -19.62
C LYS A 250 11.74 13.69 -20.19
N ARG A 251 12.33 14.23 -21.27
CA ARG A 251 13.52 13.65 -21.90
C ARG A 251 14.78 13.86 -21.06
N GLU A 252 14.78 14.86 -20.19
CA GLU A 252 15.90 15.17 -19.31
C GLU A 252 15.85 14.35 -18.01
N SER A 253 17.01 13.89 -17.58
CA SER A 253 17.17 13.32 -16.25
C SER A 253 16.99 14.40 -15.19
N GLN A 254 16.32 14.04 -14.09
CA GLN A 254 16.05 14.91 -12.96
C GLN A 254 16.85 14.45 -11.75
N ARG A 255 17.60 15.37 -11.14
CA ARG A 255 18.38 15.07 -9.93
C ARG A 255 17.44 14.75 -8.78
N VAL A 256 17.62 13.61 -8.13
CA VAL A 256 16.91 13.25 -6.89
C VAL A 256 17.84 13.53 -5.72
N THR A 257 17.35 14.24 -4.70
CA THR A 257 18.16 14.62 -3.54
C THR A 257 17.74 13.82 -2.31
N PRO A 258 18.61 12.94 -1.77
CA PRO A 258 18.35 12.28 -0.50
C PRO A 258 18.29 13.30 0.65
N GLY A 259 17.26 13.20 1.48
CA GLY A 259 17.11 13.97 2.71
C GLY A 259 17.95 13.41 3.86
N SER A 260 17.87 14.09 5.00
CA SER A 260 18.41 13.55 6.25
C SER A 260 17.55 12.37 6.72
N PRO A 261 18.14 11.31 7.30
CA PRO A 261 17.38 10.23 7.92
C PRO A 261 16.43 10.78 8.99
N ALA A 262 15.20 10.27 9.00
CA ALA A 262 14.17 10.59 9.98
C ALA A 262 13.54 9.31 10.52
N THR A 263 12.92 9.39 11.70
CA THR A 263 12.04 8.33 12.20
C THR A 263 10.60 8.73 11.94
N GLU A 264 9.81 7.80 11.42
CA GLU A 264 8.42 8.09 11.04
C GLU A 264 7.49 6.97 11.48
N LEU A 265 6.34 7.32 12.04
CA LEU A 265 5.28 6.36 12.30
C LEU A 265 4.46 6.14 11.03
N PRO A 266 4.05 4.89 10.73
CA PRO A 266 3.14 4.62 9.63
C PRO A 266 1.81 5.37 9.78
N PRO A 267 1.15 5.75 8.68
CA PRO A 267 -0.20 6.30 8.71
C PRO A 267 -1.23 5.23 9.11
N VAL A 268 -2.46 5.66 9.48
CA VAL A 268 -3.56 4.72 9.78
C VAL A 268 -3.83 3.76 8.63
N SER A 269 -3.76 4.23 7.38
CA SER A 269 -4.02 3.40 6.20
C SER A 269 -3.12 2.16 6.13
N TRP A 270 -1.87 2.27 6.58
CA TRP A 270 -0.99 1.12 6.67
C TRP A 270 -1.47 0.06 7.68
N TYR A 271 -1.87 0.49 8.88
CA TYR A 271 -2.37 -0.44 9.90
C TYR A 271 -3.66 -1.13 9.44
N ARG A 272 -4.52 -0.39 8.75
CA ARG A 272 -5.74 -0.95 8.13
C ARG A 272 -5.40 -2.04 7.10
N CYS A 273 -4.40 -1.82 6.25
CA CYS A 273 -3.98 -2.84 5.28
C CYS A 273 -3.31 -4.06 5.92
N ARG A 274 -2.65 -3.91 7.09
CA ARG A 274 -1.98 -5.04 7.78
C ARG A 274 -2.90 -5.83 8.72
N GLN A 275 -4.12 -5.38 8.97
CA GLN A 275 -4.99 -5.96 9.98
C GLN A 275 -5.30 -7.45 9.75
N GLU A 276 -5.41 -7.88 8.49
CA GLU A 276 -5.67 -9.29 8.14
C GLU A 276 -4.47 -10.21 8.42
N ILE A 277 -3.27 -9.62 8.53
CA ILE A 277 -2.02 -10.35 8.73
C ILE A 277 -1.66 -10.41 10.22
N THR A 278 -1.90 -9.34 10.98
CA THR A 278 -1.57 -9.24 12.41
C THR A 278 -2.73 -8.79 13.29
N PRO A 279 -3.84 -9.56 13.34
CA PRO A 279 -5.08 -9.15 14.03
C PRO A 279 -4.92 -8.96 15.55
N ASP A 280 -3.91 -9.55 16.16
CA ASP A 280 -3.70 -9.51 17.61
C ASP A 280 -3.06 -8.19 18.12
N THR A 281 -2.68 -7.27 17.21
CA THR A 281 -2.11 -5.97 17.60
C THR A 281 -3.19 -4.97 18.04
N ALA A 282 -2.83 -4.06 18.93
CA ALA A 282 -3.69 -2.98 19.39
C ALA A 282 -4.10 -2.04 18.27
N SER A 283 -3.22 -1.78 17.29
CA SER A 283 -3.59 -0.99 16.11
C SER A 283 -4.63 -1.70 15.25
N SER A 284 -4.43 -2.99 14.97
CA SER A 284 -5.41 -3.77 14.22
C SER A 284 -6.74 -3.76 14.97
N ALA A 285 -6.75 -4.04 16.27
CA ALA A 285 -7.95 -4.08 17.09
C ALA A 285 -8.64 -2.70 17.27
N LEU A 286 -7.91 -1.60 17.45
CA LEU A 286 -8.47 -0.25 17.59
C LEU A 286 -9.00 0.33 16.28
N PHE A 287 -8.40 -0.04 15.15
CA PHE A 287 -8.74 0.51 13.83
C PHE A 287 -9.57 -0.44 12.96
N VAL A 288 -10.02 -1.59 13.50
CA VAL A 288 -10.93 -2.49 12.79
C VAL A 288 -12.19 -1.73 12.42
N LEU A 289 -12.54 -1.77 11.14
CA LEU A 289 -13.84 -1.36 10.67
C LEU A 289 -14.89 -2.36 11.24
N ASP A 290 -15.59 -1.92 12.30
CA ASP A 290 -16.73 -2.50 13.06
C ASP A 290 -16.51 -3.28 14.39
N ALA A 291 -15.32 -3.50 14.96
CA ALA A 291 -15.17 -4.65 15.87
C ALA A 291 -15.16 -4.47 17.40
N LEU A 292 -15.00 -3.28 18.01
CA LEU A 292 -14.87 -3.23 19.48
C LEU A 292 -15.66 -2.11 20.17
N ASP A 293 -16.84 -2.48 20.69
CA ASP A 293 -17.55 -1.73 21.71
C ASP A 293 -16.77 -1.86 23.05
N PHE A 294 -15.81 -0.99 23.34
CA PHE A 294 -15.19 -0.93 24.66
C PHE A 294 -15.97 -0.02 25.61
N ASP A 295 -16.05 -0.40 26.89
CA ASP A 295 -16.67 0.42 27.93
C ASP A 295 -15.61 1.03 28.84
N GLY A 296 -15.94 2.19 29.40
CA GLY A 296 -15.06 2.94 30.29
C GLY A 296 -14.72 2.21 31.61
N PRO A 297 -13.87 2.83 32.45
CA PRO A 297 -13.44 4.22 32.35
C PRO A 297 -12.40 4.42 31.23
N PHE A 298 -12.68 5.39 30.36
CA PHE A 298 -11.71 5.86 29.39
C PHE A 298 -10.70 6.80 30.05
N PRO A 299 -9.51 6.94 29.47
CA PRO A 299 -8.58 7.98 29.90
C PRO A 299 -9.21 9.38 29.82
N GLU A 300 -8.81 10.28 30.70
CA GLU A 300 -9.30 11.66 30.72
C GLU A 300 -9.03 12.35 29.37
N GLY A 301 -10.06 12.98 28.78
CA GLY A 301 -9.96 13.66 27.48
C GLY A 301 -10.28 12.79 26.25
N PHE A 302 -10.64 11.51 26.43
CA PHE A 302 -11.13 10.67 25.34
C PHE A 302 -12.67 10.70 25.24
N ASP A 303 -13.18 11.12 24.08
CA ASP A 303 -14.60 11.03 23.74
C ASP A 303 -14.85 9.75 22.92
N PRO A 304 -15.61 8.77 23.43
CA PRO A 304 -15.89 7.51 22.74
C PRO A 304 -16.92 7.64 21.61
N ASP A 305 -17.27 8.84 21.15
CA ASP A 305 -18.17 9.01 20.01
C ASP A 305 -17.63 8.24 18.79
N PRO A 306 -18.35 7.21 18.31
CA PRO A 306 -17.93 6.38 17.18
C PRO A 306 -17.80 7.16 15.86
N SER A 307 -18.31 8.40 15.80
CA SER A 307 -18.11 9.30 14.67
C SER A 307 -16.81 10.11 14.73
N ASN A 308 -16.09 10.11 15.86
CA ASN A 308 -14.81 10.80 16.08
C ASN A 308 -13.62 9.82 16.20
N GLY A 309 -13.68 8.76 15.40
CA GLY A 309 -12.54 8.21 14.67
C GLY A 309 -11.18 8.18 15.39
N ALA A 310 -10.85 7.04 16.02
CA ALA A 310 -9.50 6.79 16.51
C ALA A 310 -8.44 6.99 15.40
N ASP A 311 -8.83 6.82 14.14
CA ASP A 311 -8.06 7.15 12.95
C ASP A 311 -7.76 8.64 12.81
N GLU A 312 -8.77 9.51 12.89
CA GLU A 312 -8.58 10.96 12.85
C GLU A 312 -7.69 11.43 14.02
N ALA A 313 -7.94 10.91 15.23
CA ALA A 313 -7.13 11.22 16.40
C ALA A 313 -5.67 10.75 16.25
N TYR A 314 -5.43 9.58 15.64
CA TYR A 314 -4.08 9.09 15.38
C TYR A 314 -3.36 9.93 14.32
N ASP A 315 -4.03 10.22 13.20
CA ASP A 315 -3.45 11.02 12.12
C ASP A 315 -3.15 12.45 12.59
N ASP A 316 -4.04 13.08 13.37
CA ASP A 316 -3.80 14.39 13.98
C ASP A 316 -2.62 14.35 14.96
N TRP A 317 -2.57 13.32 15.81
CA TRP A 317 -1.48 13.13 16.77
C TRP A 317 -0.12 12.93 16.07
N VAL A 318 -0.08 12.17 14.98
CA VAL A 318 1.12 12.02 14.14
C VAL A 318 1.45 13.31 13.40
N ALA A 319 0.46 14.04 12.89
CA ALA A 319 0.63 15.30 12.18
C ALA A 319 1.24 16.40 13.07
N GLN A 320 0.90 16.42 14.36
CA GLN A 320 1.50 17.34 15.34
C GLN A 320 3.03 17.19 15.43
N ARG A 321 3.59 16.00 15.18
CA ARG A 321 5.05 15.83 15.08
C ARG A 321 5.67 16.45 13.83
N ARG A 322 4.90 16.50 12.75
CA ARG A 322 5.41 16.81 11.41
C ARG A 322 5.42 18.30 11.10
N ASN A 323 4.98 19.15 12.04
CA ASN A 323 4.80 20.59 11.82
C ASN A 323 4.05 20.90 10.51
N GLY A 324 3.09 20.05 10.12
CA GLY A 324 2.26 20.24 8.92
C GLY A 324 2.93 19.95 7.56
N VAL A 325 4.12 19.34 7.51
CA VAL A 325 4.73 18.94 6.23
C VAL A 325 4.00 17.73 5.65
N ARG A 326 3.14 17.95 4.64
CA ARG A 326 2.55 16.89 3.80
C ARG A 326 3.48 16.62 2.60
N TRP A 327 3.73 15.35 2.31
CA TRP A 327 4.67 14.88 1.29
C TRP A 327 3.96 14.22 0.11
N GLY A 328 4.63 14.27 -1.04
CA GLY A 328 4.54 13.32 -2.16
C GLY A 328 5.96 13.04 -2.68
N GLY A 329 6.23 11.83 -3.16
CA GLY A 329 7.54 11.47 -3.74
C GLY A 329 8.08 10.10 -3.30
N ALA A 330 9.40 9.91 -3.44
CA ALA A 330 10.05 8.62 -3.18
C ALA A 330 10.71 8.57 -1.80
N ARG A 331 10.86 7.36 -1.23
CA ARG A 331 11.38 7.15 0.12
C ARG A 331 12.10 5.81 0.25
N LEU A 332 13.28 5.85 0.87
CA LEU A 332 14.06 4.66 1.22
C LEU A 332 13.86 4.29 2.68
N GLY A 333 13.52 3.03 2.90
CA GLY A 333 13.32 2.47 4.22
C GLY A 333 12.13 3.11 4.96
N GLY A 334 11.49 2.29 5.79
CA GLY A 334 10.26 2.69 6.46
C GLY A 334 9.04 2.62 5.56
N VAL A 335 7.89 2.72 6.21
CA VAL A 335 6.59 2.55 5.57
C VAL A 335 6.04 3.91 5.21
N ALA A 336 5.83 4.17 3.91
CA ALA A 336 4.97 5.24 3.47
C ALA A 336 3.91 4.70 2.51
N ASN A 337 2.69 5.23 2.67
CA ASN A 337 1.57 5.22 1.73
C ASN A 337 1.36 3.92 0.93
N TRP A 338 1.61 2.76 1.54
CA TRP A 338 1.17 1.47 1.01
C TRP A 338 -0.36 1.45 1.09
N GLU A 339 -0.99 2.08 0.12
CA GLU A 339 -2.41 1.99 -0.15
C GLU A 339 -2.55 1.12 -1.39
N ILE A 340 -3.40 0.10 -1.28
CA ILE A 340 -3.82 -0.87 -2.31
C ILE A 340 -3.08 -2.22 -2.26
N ALA A 341 -3.75 -3.17 -1.60
CA ALA A 341 -3.77 -4.62 -1.83
C ALA A 341 -2.53 -5.48 -1.46
N ASP A 342 -2.58 -6.00 -0.23
CA ASP A 342 -2.58 -7.44 0.15
C ASP A 342 -1.47 -8.42 -0.27
N GLU A 343 -0.50 -8.06 -1.09
CA GLU A 343 0.60 -9.00 -1.39
C GLU A 343 1.95 -8.34 -1.23
N THR A 344 2.34 -8.12 0.03
CA THR A 344 3.76 -8.09 0.39
C THR A 344 4.41 -9.33 -0.23
N PRO A 345 5.35 -9.19 -1.17
CA PRO A 345 5.94 -10.34 -1.82
C PRO A 345 6.57 -11.28 -0.80
N GLY A 346 6.26 -12.57 -0.91
CA GLY A 346 6.89 -13.62 -0.13
C GLY A 346 8.08 -14.22 -0.88
N CYS A 347 9.09 -14.66 -0.14
CA CYS A 347 10.14 -15.53 -0.65
C CYS A 347 10.27 -16.78 0.24
N ALA A 348 11.14 -17.72 -0.11
CA ALA A 348 11.40 -18.91 0.71
C ALA A 348 11.87 -18.59 2.15
N HIS A 349 12.31 -17.35 2.41
CA HIS A 349 12.74 -16.86 3.72
C HIS A 349 11.65 -16.06 4.46
N GLY A 350 10.40 -16.10 3.99
CA GLY A 350 9.26 -15.38 4.55
C GLY A 350 8.90 -14.10 3.78
N GLU A 351 8.08 -13.27 4.41
CA GLU A 351 7.69 -11.94 3.88
C GLU A 351 8.93 -11.09 3.60
N MET A 352 8.92 -10.41 2.46
CA MET A 352 9.99 -9.49 2.09
C MET A 352 9.77 -8.12 2.73
N LEU A 353 10.87 -7.44 3.05
CA LEU A 353 10.89 -6.16 3.73
C LEU A 353 10.76 -5.00 2.73
N HIS A 354 9.97 -3.97 3.05
CA HIS A 354 9.79 -2.80 2.20
C HIS A 354 11.07 -1.94 2.19
N LEU A 355 11.63 -1.75 0.99
CA LEU A 355 12.88 -1.03 0.77
C LEU A 355 12.67 0.36 0.19
N LEU A 356 11.87 0.47 -0.87
CA LEU A 356 11.62 1.71 -1.59
C LEU A 356 10.12 1.86 -1.78
N ASP A 357 9.60 3.02 -1.41
CA ASP A 357 8.33 3.51 -1.89
C ASP A 357 8.60 4.62 -2.90
N TYR A 358 8.17 4.47 -4.15
CA TYR A 358 8.33 5.48 -5.19
C TYR A 358 6.95 5.86 -5.71
N GLU A 359 6.36 6.90 -5.10
CA GLU A 359 5.19 7.55 -5.66
C GLU A 359 5.64 8.34 -6.87
N GLY A 360 5.30 7.86 -8.07
CA GLY A 360 5.77 8.44 -9.32
C GLY A 360 5.17 9.80 -9.65
N GLY A 361 4.39 10.41 -8.75
CA GLY A 361 3.65 11.64 -9.03
C GLY A 361 2.79 11.48 -10.28
N GLN A 362 2.92 12.38 -11.26
CA GLN A 362 2.17 12.33 -12.53
C GLN A 362 2.65 11.23 -13.51
N PHE A 363 3.69 10.46 -13.17
CA PHE A 363 4.41 9.60 -14.14
C PHE A 363 4.06 8.11 -14.02
N LEU A 364 3.86 7.62 -12.79
CA LEU A 364 3.12 6.41 -12.51
C LEU A 364 1.71 6.89 -12.16
N GLU A 365 0.66 6.36 -12.78
CA GLU A 365 -0.71 6.62 -12.28
C GLU A 365 -0.93 6.03 -10.85
N GLY A 366 0.10 5.42 -10.24
CA GLY A 366 0.20 5.13 -8.81
C GLY A 366 1.67 5.02 -8.31
N ALA A 367 1.97 4.04 -7.47
CA ALA A 367 3.25 3.91 -6.78
C ALA A 367 4.02 2.65 -7.20
N LEU A 368 5.35 2.73 -7.24
CA LEU A 368 6.24 1.57 -7.37
C LEU A 368 6.86 1.26 -6.02
N HIS A 369 6.55 0.09 -5.49
CA HIS A 369 7.12 -0.38 -4.24
C HIS A 369 8.13 -1.49 -4.50
N VAL A 370 9.30 -1.43 -3.84
CA VAL A 370 10.36 -2.43 -3.97
C VAL A 370 10.63 -3.09 -2.63
N PHE A 371 10.82 -4.40 -2.66
CA PHE A 371 10.99 -5.26 -1.51
C PHE A 371 12.31 -6.03 -1.56
N SER A 372 12.92 -6.18 -0.40
CA SER A 372 14.13 -6.98 -0.20
C SER A 372 13.86 -8.16 0.70
N CYS A 373 14.42 -9.32 0.36
CA CYS A 373 14.45 -10.46 1.26
C CYS A 373 15.09 -10.08 2.60
N ARG A 374 14.53 -10.58 3.70
CA ARG A 374 15.06 -10.40 5.07
C ARG A 374 16.50 -10.87 5.18
N GLU A 375 16.79 -12.05 4.65
CA GLU A 375 18.14 -12.63 4.61
C GLU A 375 19.04 -11.99 3.54
N ARG A 376 18.47 -11.12 2.67
CA ARG A 376 19.18 -10.40 1.60
C ARG A 376 19.90 -11.31 0.60
N VAL A 377 19.40 -12.54 0.42
CA VAL A 377 19.94 -13.54 -0.50
C VAL A 377 19.13 -13.73 -1.77
N CYS A 378 17.85 -13.34 -1.78
CA CYS A 378 17.00 -13.40 -2.97
C CYS A 378 17.11 -12.11 -3.80
N GLU A 379 16.70 -12.21 -5.06
CA GLU A 379 16.42 -11.04 -5.90
C GLU A 379 15.35 -10.14 -5.26
N LEU A 380 15.39 -8.86 -5.64
CA LEU A 380 14.36 -7.90 -5.24
C LEU A 380 13.01 -8.26 -5.88
N ALA A 381 11.94 -8.03 -5.13
CA ALA A 381 10.58 -8.07 -5.65
C ALA A 381 10.02 -6.64 -5.74
N PHE A 382 9.00 -6.43 -6.55
CA PHE A 382 8.34 -5.14 -6.63
C PHE A 382 6.85 -5.32 -6.91
N VAL A 383 6.07 -4.31 -6.55
CA VAL A 383 4.63 -4.18 -6.84
C VAL A 383 4.41 -2.77 -7.36
N ALA A 384 3.67 -2.63 -8.45
CA ALA A 384 3.24 -1.33 -8.93
C ALA A 384 1.72 -1.17 -8.71
N THR A 385 1.30 0.00 -8.27
CA THR A 385 -0.10 0.43 -8.21
C THR A 385 -0.31 1.48 -9.30
N PHE A 386 -1.44 1.43 -9.98
CA PHE A 386 -1.81 2.31 -11.10
C PHE A 386 -3.25 2.79 -10.96
#